data_AF-A0A377W219-F1
#
_entry.id   AF-A0A377W219-F1
#
_cell.length_a   1.000
_cell.length_b   1.000
_cell.length_c   1.000
_cell.angle_alpha   90.00
_cell.angle_beta   90.00
_cell.angle_gamma   90.00
#
_symmetry.space_group_name_H-M   'P 1'
#
loop_
_entity.id
_entity.type
_entity.pdbx_description
1 polymer ?
#
loop_
_entity_poly.entity_id
_entity_poly.type
_entity_poly.pdbx_seq_one_letter_code
_entity_poly.pdbx_strand_id
1 'polypeptide(L)'
;MFMKVDIDTQDVRYADAWLGFRGTAWQTQIDVRDFIQHNYTPYEGDESFLANATPATTALWEQVMAGIRVENATHAPVDFDTNVATSITAHAAGYINQPLEKIVGLQTDQPLKRALHPFGGIKMIKSAFEAYGREMDPDFEYQFTALRKTHNQGVF
;
A
#
# COMPACT_ATOMS: atom_id res chain seq x y z
N MET A 1 -2.09 -24.70 -16.81
CA MET A 1 -3.16 -24.16 -17.65
C MET A 1 -3.01 -22.65 -17.63
N PHE A 2 -2.46 -22.06 -18.69
CA PHE A 2 -2.30 -20.60 -18.77
C PHE A 2 -3.67 -20.00 -19.10
N MET A 3 -4.18 -19.14 -18.23
CA MET A 3 -5.41 -18.40 -18.47
C MET A 3 -5.12 -17.38 -19.58
N LYS A 4 -5.54 -17.68 -20.80
CA LYS A 4 -5.54 -16.69 -21.89
C LYS A 4 -6.72 -15.76 -21.65
N VAL A 5 -6.41 -14.55 -21.19
CA VAL A 5 -7.37 -13.45 -21.19
C VAL A 5 -7.32 -12.87 -22.59
N ASP A 6 -8.44 -12.90 -23.31
CA ASP A 6 -8.55 -12.22 -24.61
C ASP A 6 -8.58 -10.71 -24.36
N ILE A 7 -7.40 -10.08 -24.43
CA ILE A 7 -7.25 -8.62 -24.31
C ILE A 7 -7.35 -8.05 -25.72
N ASP A 8 -8.33 -7.17 -25.94
CA ASP A 8 -8.39 -6.38 -27.17
C ASP A 8 -7.29 -5.31 -27.17
N THR A 9 -6.16 -5.67 -27.76
CA THR A 9 -4.98 -4.82 -27.91
C THR A 9 -5.13 -3.76 -29.01
N GLN A 10 -6.23 -3.79 -29.78
CA GLN A 10 -6.51 -2.81 -30.83
C GLN A 10 -7.16 -1.54 -30.27
N ASP A 11 -7.45 -1.49 -28.96
CA ASP A 11 -7.85 -0.26 -28.28
C ASP A 11 -6.73 0.79 -28.36
N VAL A 12 -7.07 1.97 -28.87
CA VAL A 12 -6.17 3.11 -29.06
C VAL A 12 -5.38 3.46 -27.80
N ARG A 13 -5.96 3.22 -26.60
CA ARG A 13 -5.31 3.47 -25.32
C ARG A 13 -4.07 2.61 -25.09
N TYR A 14 -4.06 1.37 -25.59
CA TYR A 14 -2.88 0.50 -25.50
C TYR A 14 -1.83 0.89 -26.54
N ALA A 15 -2.25 1.26 -27.76
CA ALA A 15 -1.34 1.70 -28.81
C ALA A 15 -0.49 2.91 -28.37
N ASP A 16 -1.09 3.90 -27.70
CA ASP A 16 -0.39 5.07 -27.20
C ASP A 16 0.54 4.74 -26.02
N ALA A 17 0.06 3.96 -25.04
CA ALA A 17 0.85 3.60 -23.86
C ALA A 17 2.01 2.64 -24.17
N TRP A 18 1.90 1.86 -25.25
CA TRP A 18 2.89 0.85 -25.65
C TRP A 18 3.86 1.31 -26.73
N LEU A 19 3.72 2.56 -27.18
CA LEU A 19 4.51 3.11 -28.27
C LEU A 19 6.02 2.98 -27.99
N GLY A 20 6.73 2.31 -28.89
CA GLY A 20 8.19 2.11 -28.81
C GLY A 20 8.62 0.89 -28.00
N PHE A 21 7.72 0.19 -27.30
CA PHE A 21 8.04 -1.09 -26.68
C PHE A 21 8.09 -2.24 -27.69
N ARG A 22 9.00 -3.18 -27.46
CA ARG A 22 9.30 -4.38 -28.25
C ARG A 22 8.68 -5.63 -27.62
N GLY A 23 8.58 -6.69 -28.40
CA GLY A 23 8.00 -7.97 -27.97
C GLY A 23 6.51 -8.07 -28.30
N THR A 24 5.99 -9.29 -28.43
CA THR A 24 4.62 -9.57 -28.91
C THR A 24 3.83 -10.48 -27.97
N ALA A 25 4.48 -11.32 -27.18
CA ALA A 25 3.77 -12.22 -26.29
C ALA A 25 3.10 -11.44 -25.16
N TRP A 26 3.82 -10.54 -24.48
CA TRP A 26 3.25 -9.69 -23.42
C TRP A 26 2.09 -8.78 -23.87
N GLN A 27 1.99 -8.50 -25.18
CA GLN A 27 0.88 -7.72 -25.72
C GLN A 27 -0.41 -8.53 -25.73
N THR A 28 -0.32 -9.82 -26.04
CA THR A 28 -1.49 -10.71 -26.25
C THR A 28 -1.81 -11.61 -25.05
N GLN A 29 -0.96 -11.62 -24.03
CA GLN A 29 -1.18 -12.33 -22.76
C GLN A 29 -0.48 -11.61 -21.62
N ILE A 30 -0.91 -11.88 -20.38
CA ILE A 30 -0.25 -11.35 -19.18
C ILE A 30 1.13 -12.02 -19.03
N ASP A 31 2.17 -11.33 -19.50
CA ASP A 31 3.56 -11.79 -19.43
C ASP A 31 4.53 -10.62 -19.17
N VAL A 32 4.58 -10.18 -17.91
CA VAL A 32 5.46 -9.09 -17.47
C VAL A 32 6.94 -9.46 -17.67
N ARG A 33 7.29 -10.74 -17.63
CA ARG A 33 8.67 -11.20 -17.85
C ARG A 33 9.11 -10.94 -19.29
N ASP A 34 8.27 -11.32 -20.25
CA ASP A 34 8.52 -11.09 -21.67
C ASP A 34 8.64 -9.58 -21.97
N PHE A 35 7.77 -8.76 -21.39
CA PHE A 35 7.86 -7.30 -21.48
C PHE A 35 9.22 -6.78 -21.00
N ILE A 36 9.64 -7.14 -19.78
CA ILE A 36 10.90 -6.67 -19.20
C ILE A 36 12.06 -7.09 -20.09
N GLN A 37 12.17 -8.36 -20.45
CA GLN A 37 13.30 -8.90 -21.23
C GLN A 37 13.50 -8.20 -22.57
N HIS A 38 12.42 -7.76 -23.22
CA HIS A 38 12.50 -7.08 -24.51
C HIS A 38 12.75 -5.57 -24.42
N ASN A 39 12.53 -4.94 -23.25
CA ASN A 39 12.44 -3.48 -23.15
C ASN A 39 13.37 -2.82 -22.13
N TYR A 40 13.93 -3.56 -21.16
CA TYR A 40 14.91 -2.97 -20.25
C TYR A 40 16.23 -2.69 -20.98
N THR A 41 16.95 -1.66 -20.53
CA THR A 41 18.31 -1.38 -20.97
C THR A 41 19.25 -1.76 -19.84
N PRO A 42 20.09 -2.81 -19.98
CA PRO A 42 21.14 -3.10 -19.02
C PRO A 42 22.03 -1.87 -18.81
N TYR A 43 22.36 -1.56 -17.56
CA TYR A 43 23.23 -0.46 -17.21
C TYR A 43 24.46 -1.00 -16.48
N GLU A 44 25.64 -0.86 -17.10
CA GLU A 44 26.94 -1.31 -16.56
C GLU A 44 27.89 -0.13 -16.22
N GLY A 45 27.34 1.09 -16.18
CA GLY A 45 28.06 2.30 -15.77
C GLY A 45 28.12 2.49 -14.25
N ASP A 46 28.37 3.72 -13.81
CA ASP A 46 28.54 4.09 -12.40
C ASP A 46 27.45 5.07 -11.90
N GLU A 47 27.55 5.53 -10.66
CA GLU A 47 26.58 6.43 -10.04
C GLU A 47 26.68 7.91 -10.48
N SER A 48 27.59 8.27 -11.40
CA SER A 48 27.86 9.67 -11.74
C SER A 48 26.66 10.41 -12.35
N PHE A 49 25.67 9.69 -12.90
CA PHE A 49 24.44 10.27 -13.44
C PHE A 49 23.35 10.55 -12.38
N LEU A 50 23.54 10.11 -11.12
CA LEU A 50 22.52 10.25 -10.09
C LEU A 50 22.24 11.72 -9.76
N ALA A 51 20.96 12.06 -9.66
CA ALA A 51 20.50 13.37 -9.24
C ALA A 51 20.24 13.43 -7.73
N ASN A 52 20.40 14.62 -7.14
CA ASN A 52 20.07 14.86 -5.75
C ASN A 52 18.55 14.93 -5.50
N ALA A 53 18.16 14.81 -4.23
CA ALA A 53 16.78 14.98 -3.81
C ALA A 53 16.24 16.37 -4.16
N THR A 54 14.95 16.44 -4.51
CA THR A 54 14.28 17.72 -4.74
C THR A 54 13.92 18.39 -3.40
N PRO A 55 13.67 19.71 -3.39
CA PRO A 55 13.15 20.40 -2.19
C PRO A 55 11.83 19.80 -1.70
N ALA A 56 10.94 19.40 -2.62
CA ALA A 56 9.68 18.74 -2.28
C ALA A 56 9.92 17.39 -1.58
N THR A 57 10.86 16.58 -2.09
CA THR A 57 11.27 15.31 -1.46
C THR A 57 11.78 15.52 -0.05
N THR A 58 12.66 16.51 0.15
CA THR A 58 13.25 16.81 1.47
C THR A 58 12.17 17.28 2.46
N ALA A 59 11.28 18.18 2.03
CA ALA A 59 10.19 18.68 2.87
C ALA A 59 9.17 17.60 3.26
N LEU A 60 8.81 16.70 2.32
CA LEU A 60 7.94 15.56 2.60
C LEU A 60 8.60 14.59 3.60
N TRP A 61 9.89 14.29 3.39
CA TRP A 61 10.63 13.39 4.25
C TRP A 61 10.77 13.91 5.68
N GLU A 62 11.06 15.21 5.85
CA GLU A 62 11.14 15.85 7.17
C GLU A 62 9.82 15.75 7.96
N GLN A 63 8.67 15.90 7.28
CA GLN A 63 7.35 15.76 7.90
C GLN A 63 7.08 14.32 8.38
N VAL A 64 7.38 13.32 7.54
CA VAL A 64 7.25 11.91 7.93
C VAL A 64 8.20 11.56 9.08
N MET A 65 9.44 12.05 9.02
CA MET A 65 10.44 11.83 10.06
C MET A 65 10.03 12.39 11.42
N ALA A 66 9.22 13.44 11.48
CA ALA A 66 8.66 13.93 12.73
C ALA A 66 7.81 12.86 13.43
N GLY A 67 6.95 12.16 12.69
CA GLY A 67 6.14 11.06 13.24
C GLY A 67 6.97 9.81 13.58
N ILE A 68 7.98 9.47 12.77
CA ILE A 68 8.91 8.36 13.09
C ILE A 68 9.64 8.63 14.42
N ARG A 69 10.05 9.87 14.69
CA ARG A 69 10.65 10.24 15.98
C ARG A 69 9.68 10.03 17.14
N VAL A 70 8.38 10.28 16.93
CA VAL A 70 7.34 9.98 17.93
C VAL A 70 7.27 8.49 18.18
N GLU A 71 7.16 7.64 17.14
CA GLU A 71 7.08 6.18 17.32
C GLU A 71 8.30 5.63 18.06
N ASN A 72 9.50 6.10 17.71
CA ASN A 72 10.74 5.68 18.35
C ASN A 72 10.81 6.12 19.83
N ALA A 73 10.32 7.32 20.15
CA ALA A 73 10.34 7.82 21.52
C ALA A 73 9.30 7.12 22.41
N THR A 74 8.10 6.89 21.89
CA THR A 74 6.98 6.31 22.64
C THR A 74 6.98 4.78 22.63
N HIS A 75 7.70 4.15 21.69
CA HIS A 75 7.59 2.72 21.39
C HIS A 75 6.15 2.29 21.08
N ALA A 76 5.34 3.22 20.55
CA ALA A 76 3.94 3.03 20.22
C ALA A 76 3.62 3.64 18.84
N PRO A 77 2.54 3.18 18.17
CA PRO A 77 2.08 3.82 16.94
C PRO A 77 1.84 5.32 17.12
N VAL A 78 2.06 6.12 16.06
CA VAL A 78 1.63 7.54 16.06
C VAL A 78 0.13 7.63 16.28
N ASP A 79 -0.62 6.84 15.51
CA ASP A 79 -2.06 6.67 15.62
C ASP A 79 -2.47 5.32 15.05
N PHE A 80 -3.69 4.88 15.34
CA PHE A 80 -4.31 3.74 14.69
C PHE A 80 -5.84 3.85 14.69
N ASP A 81 -6.48 3.25 13.69
CA ASP A 81 -7.93 3.19 13.59
C ASP A 81 -8.57 2.53 14.82
N THR A 82 -9.74 3.03 15.22
CA THR A 82 -10.47 2.51 16.38
C THR A 82 -11.64 1.60 16.01
N ASN A 83 -12.24 1.80 14.83
CA ASN A 83 -13.45 1.09 14.42
C ASN A 83 -13.58 0.84 12.90
N VAL A 84 -12.52 1.05 12.12
CA VAL A 84 -12.54 0.83 10.67
C VAL A 84 -11.92 -0.52 10.31
N ALA A 85 -12.72 -1.44 9.77
CA ALA A 85 -12.23 -2.71 9.26
C ALA A 85 -11.59 -2.49 7.87
N THR A 86 -10.26 -2.61 7.78
CA THR A 86 -9.54 -2.33 6.53
C THR A 86 -9.95 -3.25 5.39
N SER A 87 -10.21 -2.62 4.25
CA SER A 87 -10.36 -3.24 2.93
C SER A 87 -9.80 -2.28 1.86
N ILE A 88 -9.82 -2.69 0.58
CA ILE A 88 -9.24 -1.90 -0.52
C ILE A 88 -9.82 -0.47 -0.59
N THR A 89 -11.09 -0.29 -0.24
CA THR A 89 -11.80 1.00 -0.35
C THR A 89 -12.32 1.52 1.00
N ALA A 90 -11.79 1.02 2.12
CA ALA A 90 -12.29 1.37 3.45
C ALA A 90 -11.94 2.79 3.89
N HIS A 91 -10.82 3.33 3.38
CA HIS A 91 -10.29 4.64 3.78
C HIS A 91 -10.45 5.66 2.66
N ALA A 92 -10.59 6.92 3.06
CA ALA A 92 -10.46 8.05 2.15
C ALA A 92 -8.99 8.23 1.73
N ALA A 93 -8.76 9.06 0.71
CA ALA A 93 -7.41 9.43 0.30
C ALA A 93 -6.68 10.18 1.43
N GLY A 94 -5.50 9.69 1.81
CA GLY A 94 -4.58 10.36 2.72
C GLY A 94 -3.39 10.97 1.98
N TYR A 95 -2.81 12.02 2.57
CA TYR A 95 -1.68 12.76 2.01
C TYR A 95 -0.70 13.18 3.11
N ILE A 96 0.58 13.30 2.78
CA ILE A 96 1.55 14.00 3.65
C ILE A 96 1.41 15.49 3.40
N ASN A 97 1.50 15.89 2.13
CA ASN A 97 1.32 17.27 1.66
C ASN A 97 0.99 17.23 0.16
N GLN A 98 -0.31 17.19 -0.14
CA GLN A 98 -0.83 16.89 -1.49
C GLN A 98 -0.23 17.76 -2.61
N PRO A 99 -0.01 19.08 -2.45
CA PRO A 99 0.67 19.90 -3.46
C PRO A 99 2.11 19.48 -3.81
N LEU A 100 2.82 18.80 -2.90
CA LEU A 100 4.23 18.43 -3.08
C LEU A 100 4.42 17.02 -3.65
N GLU A 101 3.41 16.15 -3.51
CA GLU A 101 3.48 14.73 -3.85
C GLU A 101 3.40 14.51 -5.37
N LYS A 102 4.34 13.74 -5.92
CA LYS A 102 4.30 13.26 -7.32
C LYS A 102 3.67 11.89 -7.46
N ILE A 103 3.89 11.05 -6.46
CA ILE A 103 3.28 9.73 -6.29
C ILE A 103 2.49 9.80 -4.99
N VAL A 104 1.24 9.35 -5.03
CA VAL A 104 0.29 9.44 -3.92
C VAL A 104 -0.19 8.06 -3.51
N GLY A 105 -0.72 7.96 -2.30
CA GLY A 105 -1.32 6.74 -1.76
C GLY A 105 -0.77 6.41 -0.38
N LEU A 106 -1.65 6.39 0.61
CA LEU A 106 -1.38 5.95 1.98
C LEU A 106 -2.31 4.79 2.34
N GLN A 107 -1.93 4.00 3.35
CA GLN A 107 -2.74 2.88 3.83
C GLN A 107 -4.04 3.33 4.49
N THR A 108 -3.99 4.47 5.18
CA THR A 108 -5.13 5.11 5.84
C THR A 108 -5.24 6.57 5.37
N ASP A 109 -6.14 7.33 5.99
CA ASP A 109 -6.36 8.74 5.70
C ASP A 109 -5.24 9.67 6.21
N GLN A 110 -4.29 9.17 6.99
CA GLN A 110 -3.20 9.98 7.57
C GLN A 110 -1.83 9.28 7.52
N PRO A 111 -0.72 10.03 7.42
CA PRO A 111 0.62 9.47 7.51
C PRO A 111 0.84 8.73 8.84
N LEU A 112 1.40 7.52 8.77
CA LEU A 112 1.79 6.69 9.92
C LEU A 112 0.64 6.23 10.83
N LYS A 113 -0.62 6.52 10.48
CA LYS A 113 -1.79 5.97 11.16
C LYS A 113 -2.01 4.52 10.73
N ARG A 114 -1.97 3.58 11.68
CA ARG A 114 -2.09 2.14 11.41
C ARG A 114 -3.55 1.72 11.28
N ALA A 115 -3.81 0.76 10.40
CA ALA A 115 -5.15 0.28 10.14
C ALA A 115 -5.47 -1.00 10.93
N LEU A 116 -6.76 -1.31 11.12
CA LEU A 116 -7.19 -2.58 11.71
C LEU A 116 -7.39 -3.65 10.63
N HIS A 117 -6.72 -4.79 10.76
CA HIS A 117 -6.83 -5.95 9.86
C HIS A 117 -7.57 -7.13 10.54
N PRO A 118 -8.89 -7.04 10.74
CA PRO A 118 -9.61 -7.95 11.64
C PRO A 118 -9.77 -9.38 11.14
N PHE A 119 -9.67 -9.62 9.83
CA PHE A 119 -9.84 -10.95 9.25
C PHE A 119 -8.79 -11.97 9.74
N GLY A 120 -7.62 -11.49 10.18
CA GLY A 120 -6.57 -12.34 10.77
C GLY A 120 -6.91 -12.85 12.16
N GLY A 121 -7.54 -12.02 13.01
CA GLY A 121 -7.87 -12.39 14.39
C GLY A 121 -8.18 -11.18 15.27
N ILE A 122 -9.38 -11.16 15.86
CA ILE A 122 -9.84 -10.06 16.73
C ILE A 122 -9.08 -9.99 18.07
N LYS A 123 -8.66 -11.13 18.62
CA LYS A 123 -7.89 -11.20 19.87
C LYS A 123 -6.59 -10.40 19.80
N MET A 124 -5.89 -10.45 18.67
CA MET A 124 -4.65 -9.71 18.50
C MET A 124 -4.87 -8.20 18.47
N ILE A 125 -5.97 -7.76 17.87
CA ILE A 125 -6.33 -6.34 17.85
C ILE A 125 -6.68 -5.89 19.26
N LYS A 126 -7.48 -6.67 20.00
CA LYS A 126 -7.84 -6.36 21.39
C LYS A 126 -6.61 -6.18 22.29
N SER A 127 -5.65 -7.10 22.21
CA SER A 127 -4.39 -6.97 22.96
C SER A 127 -3.57 -5.75 22.55
N ALA A 128 -3.61 -5.32 21.29
CA ALA A 128 -2.94 -4.09 20.85
C ALA A 128 -3.60 -2.83 21.44
N PHE A 129 -4.93 -2.78 21.48
CA PHE A 129 -5.67 -1.69 22.11
C PHE A 129 -5.29 -1.56 23.60
N GLU A 130 -5.28 -2.67 24.32
CA GLU A 130 -4.86 -2.72 25.73
C GLU A 130 -3.40 -2.24 25.90
N ALA A 131 -2.48 -2.73 25.06
CA ALA A 131 -1.05 -2.39 25.14
C ALA A 131 -0.77 -0.90 24.88
N TYR A 132 -1.59 -0.25 24.05
CA TYR A 132 -1.43 1.18 23.70
C TYR A 132 -2.45 2.08 24.41
N GLY A 133 -3.14 1.57 25.43
CA GLY A 133 -4.03 2.35 26.28
C GLY A 133 -5.25 2.92 25.55
N ARG A 134 -5.79 2.21 24.56
CA ARG A 134 -7.03 2.57 23.86
C ARG A 134 -8.13 1.55 24.13
N GLU A 135 -9.37 1.99 24.04
CA GLU A 135 -10.54 1.14 24.19
C GLU A 135 -11.08 0.69 22.82
N MET A 136 -11.34 -0.61 22.69
CA MET A 136 -11.89 -1.19 21.46
C MET A 136 -13.39 -0.91 21.39
N ASP A 137 -13.87 -0.52 20.20
CA ASP A 137 -15.29 -0.37 19.92
C ASP A 137 -16.03 -1.72 20.11
N PRO A 138 -17.03 -1.80 21.02
CA PRO A 138 -17.76 -3.04 21.26
C PRO A 138 -18.47 -3.60 20.02
N ASP A 139 -18.95 -2.73 19.13
CA ASP A 139 -19.61 -3.15 17.89
C ASP A 139 -18.58 -3.77 16.93
N PHE A 140 -17.35 -3.25 16.93
CA PHE A 140 -16.25 -3.83 16.17
C PHE A 140 -15.87 -5.22 16.72
N GLU A 141 -15.75 -5.37 18.04
CA GLU A 141 -15.51 -6.69 18.66
C GLU A 141 -16.64 -7.66 18.32
N TYR A 142 -17.90 -7.24 18.43
CA TYR A 142 -19.07 -8.05 18.11
C TYR A 142 -19.05 -8.54 16.65
N GLN A 143 -18.75 -7.66 15.69
CA GLN A 143 -18.68 -8.02 14.28
C GLN A 143 -17.70 -9.16 14.01
N PHE A 144 -16.51 -9.13 14.62
CA PHE A 144 -15.45 -10.12 14.37
C PHE A 144 -15.36 -11.27 15.39
N THR A 145 -16.33 -11.33 16.31
CA THR A 145 -16.53 -12.48 17.22
C THR A 145 -17.79 -13.25 16.87
N ALA A 146 -18.91 -12.57 16.61
CA ALA A 146 -20.22 -13.18 16.41
C ALA A 146 -20.65 -13.28 14.94
N LEU A 147 -20.35 -12.26 14.12
CA LEU A 147 -20.85 -12.20 12.73
C LEU A 147 -19.86 -12.76 11.71
N ARG A 148 -18.58 -12.38 11.82
CA ARG A 148 -17.51 -12.75 10.89
C ARG A 148 -16.41 -13.50 11.63
N LYS A 149 -16.41 -14.83 11.49
CA LYS A 149 -15.30 -15.68 11.97
C LYS A 149 -13.97 -15.23 11.36
N THR A 150 -12.95 -15.06 12.21
CA THR A 150 -11.59 -14.68 11.84
C THR A 150 -10.71 -15.90 11.59
N HIS A 151 -9.56 -15.73 10.92
CA HIS A 151 -8.61 -16.81 10.68
C HIS A 151 -8.13 -17.46 11.98
N ASN A 152 -7.72 -16.67 12.98
CA ASN A 152 -7.28 -17.18 14.28
C ASN A 152 -8.33 -18.10 14.95
N GLN A 153 -9.60 -17.70 14.96
CA GLN A 153 -10.69 -18.53 15.50
C GLN A 153 -11.04 -19.73 14.59
N GLY A 154 -10.61 -19.69 13.32
CA GLY A 154 -10.70 -20.82 12.39
C GLY A 154 -9.67 -21.91 12.70
N VAL A 155 -8.46 -21.49 13.08
CA VAL A 155 -7.34 -22.38 13.41
C VAL A 155 -7.51 -23.00 14.81
N PHE A 156 -7.90 -22.21 15.80
CA PHE A 156 -8.11 -22.62 17.19
C PHE A 156 -9.59 -22.78 17.53
#